data_AF-A0A812DVA7-F1
#
_entry.id   AF-A0A812DVA7-F1
#
_cell.length_a   1.000
_cell.length_b   1.000
_cell.length_c   1.000
_cell.angle_alpha   90.00
_cell.angle_beta   90.00
_cell.angle_gamma   90.00
#
_symmetry.space_group_name_H-M   'P 1'
#
loop_
_entity.id
_entity.type
_entity.pdbx_description
1 polymer ?
#
loop_
_entity_poly.entity_id
_entity_poly.type
_entity_poly.pdbx_seq_one_letter_code
_entity_poly.pdbx_strand_id
1 'polypeptide(L)'
;MAADEDGNSFMNILNLPKEVFNKILSYIRYKEVSEIRLVCQAFNRGAQAVLNQGFARVDKYHALVQRQIKGQLPRRESERRNHHLARHVDILSAIETRLSLLGMTYLRYIDMGLCCFIPGKVLDELYDILRTLQCTCQLPRAHEFLQELRDISSMAMEHFEEKIVPSLKQKMPSVRLTLGNFNVNTEPEAGSSNVMVPLNNSSSGLRSTSLREDITNINSLVRSQDVTFFFKMLKLFSVLDKDFVFLLIIFQSFVFEFL
;
A
#
# COMPACT_ATOMS: atom_id res chain seq x y z
N MET A 1 -5.40 55.99 -20.57
CA MET A 1 -4.15 55.21 -20.55
C MET A 1 -3.72 55.10 -19.10
N ALA A 2 -4.16 54.05 -18.42
CA ALA A 2 -3.65 53.62 -17.12
C ALA A 2 -3.74 52.09 -17.18
N ALA A 3 -2.58 51.45 -17.19
CA ALA A 3 -2.44 50.01 -17.32
C ALA A 3 -2.66 49.37 -15.94
N ASP A 4 -3.52 48.36 -15.94
CA ASP A 4 -3.66 47.39 -14.87
C ASP A 4 -2.35 46.57 -14.72
N GLU A 5 -2.05 46.09 -13.51
CA GLU A 5 -1.98 44.65 -13.18
C GLU A 5 -1.19 44.45 -11.88
N ASP A 6 -1.94 44.32 -10.77
CA ASP A 6 -1.45 43.70 -9.53
C ASP A 6 -1.14 42.22 -9.82
N GLY A 7 0.09 41.97 -10.26
CA GLY A 7 0.65 40.64 -10.52
C GLY A 7 0.89 39.85 -9.23
N ASN A 8 -0.15 39.54 -8.46
CA ASN A 8 -0.08 38.55 -7.41
C ASN A 8 -0.05 37.16 -8.05
N SER A 9 1.12 36.73 -8.55
CA SER A 9 1.31 35.37 -9.05
C SER A 9 1.08 34.40 -7.89
N PHE A 10 -0.11 33.80 -7.82
CA PHE A 10 -0.39 32.71 -6.89
C PHE A 10 0.68 31.64 -7.09
N MET A 11 1.58 31.47 -6.10
CA MET A 11 2.54 30.38 -6.07
C MET A 11 1.77 29.07 -5.96
N ASN A 12 1.52 28.44 -7.11
CA ASN A 12 0.89 27.13 -7.14
C ASN A 12 1.88 26.11 -6.54
N ILE A 13 1.42 25.35 -5.53
CA ILE A 13 2.20 24.30 -4.88
C ILE A 13 2.77 23.27 -5.88
N LEU A 14 2.14 23.12 -7.05
CA LEU A 14 2.57 22.25 -8.13
C LEU A 14 3.80 22.77 -8.90
N ASN A 15 4.13 24.05 -8.77
CA ASN A 15 5.31 24.65 -9.39
C ASN A 15 6.58 24.47 -8.55
N LEU A 16 6.45 23.89 -7.34
CA LEU A 16 7.58 23.59 -6.49
C LEU A 16 8.41 22.42 -7.06
N PRO A 17 9.73 22.39 -6.81
CA PRO A 17 10.53 21.20 -7.05
C PRO A 17 9.94 19.98 -6.35
N LYS A 18 9.99 18.82 -7.03
CA LYS A 18 9.39 17.56 -6.56
C LYS A 18 9.85 17.19 -5.15
N GLU A 19 11.08 17.53 -4.78
CA GLU A 19 11.66 17.28 -3.46
C GLU A 19 10.94 18.07 -2.37
N VAL A 20 10.68 19.36 -2.61
CA VAL A 20 9.96 20.24 -1.67
C VAL A 20 8.52 19.78 -1.55
N PHE A 21 7.88 19.47 -2.67
CA PHE A 21 6.52 18.95 -2.69
C PHE A 21 6.39 17.65 -1.88
N ASN A 22 7.25 16.66 -2.13
CA ASN A 22 7.28 15.41 -1.38
C ASN A 22 7.60 15.64 0.11
N LYS A 23 8.44 16.63 0.42
CA LYS A 23 8.76 17.00 1.80
C LYS A 23 7.54 17.59 2.51
N ILE A 24 6.75 18.43 1.85
CA ILE A 24 5.47 18.93 2.39
C ILE A 24 4.54 17.76 2.69
N LEU A 25 4.34 16.85 1.72
CA LEU A 25 3.49 15.68 1.91
C LEU A 25 3.99 14.76 3.04
N SER A 26 5.29 14.76 3.36
CA SER A 26 5.84 13.97 4.47
C SER A 26 5.45 14.47 5.87
N TYR A 27 4.89 15.67 5.99
CA TYR A 27 4.36 16.21 7.25
C TYR A 27 2.87 15.91 7.46
N ILE A 28 2.22 15.31 6.47
CA ILE A 28 0.81 14.96 6.47
C ILE A 28 0.67 13.48 6.87
N ARG A 29 -0.43 13.09 7.52
CA ARG A 29 -0.66 11.68 7.87
C ARG A 29 -0.91 10.85 6.61
N TYR A 30 -0.58 9.57 6.65
CA TYR A 30 -0.68 8.72 5.46
C TYR A 30 -2.13 8.52 4.99
N LYS A 31 -3.12 8.53 5.90
CA LYS A 31 -4.55 8.57 5.55
C LYS A 31 -4.86 9.78 4.66
N GLU A 32 -4.44 10.97 5.08
CA GLU A 32 -4.66 12.22 4.35
C GLU A 32 -3.86 12.25 3.03
N VAL A 33 -2.62 11.72 3.02
CA VAL A 33 -1.84 11.56 1.78
C VAL A 33 -2.57 10.66 0.76
N SER A 34 -3.26 9.62 1.24
CA SER A 34 -4.06 8.73 0.39
C SER A 34 -5.26 9.45 -0.23
N GLU A 35 -5.90 10.35 0.52
CA GLU A 35 -7.03 11.20 0.06
C GLU A 35 -6.57 12.26 -0.96
N ILE A 36 -5.38 12.83 -0.77
CA ILE A 36 -4.80 13.85 -1.66
C ILE A 36 -4.53 13.32 -3.09
N ARG A 37 -4.42 12.00 -3.26
CA ARG A 37 -4.29 11.37 -4.59
C ARG A 37 -5.43 11.73 -5.54
N LEU A 38 -6.59 12.12 -5.00
CA LEU A 38 -7.78 12.50 -5.75
C LEU A 38 -7.71 13.91 -6.35
N VAL A 39 -6.76 14.75 -5.92
CA VAL A 39 -6.73 16.17 -6.29
C VAL A 39 -6.33 16.35 -7.76
N CYS A 40 -5.20 15.77 -8.17
CA CYS A 40 -4.75 15.76 -9.57
C CYS A 40 -3.64 14.73 -9.81
N GLN A 41 -3.23 14.53 -11.07
CA GLN A 41 -2.16 13.58 -11.43
C GLN A 41 -0.81 13.87 -10.77
N ALA A 42 -0.45 15.14 -10.56
CA ALA A 42 0.80 15.50 -9.88
C ALA A 42 0.77 15.12 -8.40
N PHE A 43 -0.35 15.42 -7.72
CA PHE A 43 -0.59 14.98 -6.34
C PHE A 43 -0.63 13.46 -6.24
N ASN A 44 -1.29 12.76 -7.17
CA ASN A 44 -1.32 11.31 -7.20
C ASN A 44 0.10 10.73 -7.30
N ARG A 45 0.94 11.20 -8.23
CA ARG A 45 2.33 10.72 -8.36
C ARG A 45 3.16 10.97 -7.09
N GLY A 46 3.08 12.16 -6.50
CA GLY A 46 3.81 12.47 -5.26
C GLY A 46 3.33 11.63 -4.07
N ALA A 47 2.02 11.54 -3.88
CA ALA A 47 1.42 10.76 -2.81
C ALA A 47 1.72 9.25 -2.93
N GLN A 48 1.71 8.68 -4.14
CA GLN A 48 2.14 7.29 -4.38
C GLN A 48 3.59 7.08 -3.93
N ALA A 49 4.50 8.00 -4.29
CA ALA A 49 5.89 7.92 -3.86
C ALA A 49 6.02 7.98 -2.33
N VAL A 50 5.26 8.87 -1.67
CA VAL A 50 5.25 9.00 -0.20
C VAL A 50 4.71 7.73 0.46
N LEU A 51 3.62 7.14 -0.04
CA LEU A 51 3.03 5.92 0.51
C LEU A 51 3.95 4.71 0.33
N ASN A 52 4.52 4.51 -0.87
CA ASN A 52 5.49 3.45 -1.15
C ASN A 52 6.71 3.53 -0.23
N GLN A 53 7.26 4.74 -0.08
CA GLN A 53 8.36 4.97 0.85
C GLN A 53 7.93 4.76 2.30
N GLY A 54 6.72 5.17 2.67
CA GLY A 54 6.16 5.00 4.01
C GLY A 54 6.09 3.54 4.43
N PHE A 55 5.63 2.67 3.54
CA PHE A 55 5.57 1.22 3.76
C PHE A 55 6.97 0.59 3.87
N ALA A 56 7.90 0.94 2.96
CA ALA A 56 9.27 0.46 3.06
C ALA A 56 9.99 0.97 4.33
N ARG A 57 9.65 2.15 4.83
CA ARG A 57 10.22 2.73 6.06
C ARG A 57 9.65 2.08 7.32
N VAL A 58 8.35 1.76 7.35
CA VAL A 58 7.73 1.16 8.55
C VAL A 58 8.25 -0.24 8.80
N ASP A 59 8.52 -1.00 7.74
CA ASP A 59 9.15 -2.32 7.82
C ASP A 59 10.55 -2.24 8.45
N LYS A 60 11.39 -1.31 7.99
CA LYS A 60 12.71 -1.05 8.58
C LYS A 60 12.62 -0.57 10.03
N TYR A 61 11.63 0.27 10.33
CA TYR A 61 11.42 0.81 11.67
C TYR A 61 11.00 -0.30 12.64
N HIS A 62 10.06 -1.17 12.25
CA HIS A 62 9.71 -2.37 13.00
C HIS A 62 10.94 -3.23 13.30
N ALA A 63 11.76 -3.54 12.29
CA ALA A 63 12.96 -4.37 12.46
C ALA A 63 13.97 -3.74 13.45
N LEU A 64 14.09 -2.41 13.45
CA LEU A 64 14.92 -1.67 14.40
C LEU A 64 14.39 -1.82 15.83
N VAL A 65 13.10 -1.57 16.05
CA VAL A 65 12.45 -1.67 17.37
C VAL A 65 12.52 -3.10 17.89
N GLN A 66 12.28 -4.08 17.01
CA GLN A 66 12.34 -5.50 17.36
C GLN A 66 13.74 -5.90 17.81
N ARG A 67 14.79 -5.45 17.12
CA ARG A 67 16.18 -5.70 17.52
C ARG A 67 16.52 -5.06 18.87
N GLN A 68 16.10 -3.81 19.09
CA GLN A 68 16.34 -3.09 20.34
C GLN A 68 15.68 -3.77 21.54
N ILE A 69 14.44 -4.22 21.39
CA ILE A 69 13.71 -4.91 22.45
C ILE A 69 14.30 -6.30 22.66
N LYS A 70 14.50 -7.11 21.59
CA LYS A 70 15.10 -8.45 21.69
C LYS A 70 16.48 -8.44 22.34
N GLY A 71 17.27 -7.38 22.15
CA GLY A 71 18.58 -7.20 22.79
C GLY A 71 18.53 -7.01 24.31
N GLN A 72 17.39 -6.63 24.88
CA GLN A 72 17.19 -6.45 26.33
C GLN A 72 16.65 -7.71 27.03
N LEU A 73 16.27 -8.75 26.28
CA LEU A 73 15.75 -9.98 26.87
C LEU A 73 16.86 -10.90 27.39
N PRO A 74 16.58 -11.67 28.45
CA PRO A 74 17.50 -12.71 28.92
C PRO A 74 17.71 -13.79 27.85
N ARG A 75 18.88 -14.43 27.89
CA ARG A 75 19.27 -15.48 26.92
C ARG A 75 18.43 -16.74 27.03
N ARG A 76 17.90 -17.06 28.22
CA ARG A 76 17.11 -18.27 28.48
C ARG A 76 15.62 -18.05 28.21
N GLU A 77 15.01 -18.96 27.46
CA GLU A 77 13.60 -18.88 27.06
C GLU A 77 12.63 -18.88 28.23
N SER A 78 12.90 -19.69 29.27
CA SER A 78 12.08 -19.73 30.48
C SER A 78 12.03 -18.39 31.22
N GLU A 79 13.14 -17.66 31.24
CA GLU A 79 13.24 -16.32 31.85
C GLU A 79 12.56 -15.25 30.98
N ARG A 80 12.60 -15.43 29.65
CA ARG A 80 11.92 -14.52 28.71
C ARG A 80 10.41 -14.48 28.92
N ARG A 81 9.77 -15.63 29.14
CA ARG A 81 8.31 -15.71 29.30
C ARG A 81 7.78 -14.91 30.50
N ASN A 82 8.61 -14.75 31.54
CA ASN A 82 8.27 -14.00 32.74
C ASN A 82 8.78 -12.54 32.72
N HIS A 83 9.45 -12.14 31.64
CA HIS A 83 10.04 -10.80 31.51
C HIS A 83 8.98 -9.76 31.15
N HIS A 84 9.09 -8.54 31.69
CA HIS A 84 8.14 -7.46 31.39
C HIS A 84 8.04 -7.13 29.88
N LEU A 85 9.13 -7.31 29.13
CA LEU A 85 9.17 -7.12 27.67
C LEU A 85 8.62 -8.30 26.84
N ALA A 86 8.24 -9.43 27.46
CA ALA A 86 7.70 -10.58 26.72
C ALA A 86 6.50 -10.17 25.84
N ARG A 87 5.60 -9.37 26.41
CA ARG A 87 4.41 -8.84 25.72
C ARG A 87 4.77 -7.95 24.54
N HIS A 88 5.85 -7.17 24.65
CA HIS A 88 6.32 -6.32 23.55
C HIS A 88 6.78 -7.19 22.37
N VAL A 89 7.47 -8.30 22.64
CA VAL A 89 7.92 -9.25 21.60
C VAL A 89 6.74 -9.94 20.91
N ASP A 90 5.71 -10.32 21.67
CA ASP A 90 4.50 -10.94 21.10
C ASP A 90 3.77 -9.97 20.15
N ILE A 91 3.60 -8.72 20.58
CA ILE A 91 3.00 -7.65 19.76
C ILE A 91 3.85 -7.40 18.51
N LEU A 92 5.17 -7.28 18.64
CA LEU A 92 6.06 -7.09 17.50
C LEU A 92 6.00 -8.25 16.49
N SER A 93 5.88 -9.49 16.97
CA SER A 93 5.75 -10.66 16.10
C SER A 93 4.41 -10.67 15.34
N ALA A 94 3.34 -10.20 15.99
CA ALA A 94 2.05 -10.02 15.33
C ALA A 94 2.08 -8.89 14.28
N ILE A 95 2.77 -7.78 14.55
CA ILE A 95 2.99 -6.70 13.56
C ILE A 95 3.79 -7.21 12.36
N GLU A 96 4.87 -7.97 12.60
CA GLU A 96 5.71 -8.58 11.54
C GLU A 96 4.86 -9.45 10.60
N THR A 97 3.96 -10.25 11.18
CA THR A 97 3.02 -11.09 10.42
C THR A 97 2.07 -10.24 9.57
N ARG A 98 1.53 -9.13 10.12
CA ARG A 98 0.64 -8.23 9.36
C ARG A 98 1.37 -7.50 8.22
N LEU A 99 2.57 -6.98 8.48
CA LEU A 99 3.41 -6.35 7.47
C LEU A 99 3.73 -7.31 6.32
N SER A 100 4.09 -8.55 6.64
CA SER A 100 4.38 -9.59 5.65
C SER A 100 3.17 -9.89 4.78
N LEU A 101 1.98 -10.05 5.37
CA LEU A 101 0.74 -10.29 4.62
C LEU A 101 0.42 -9.13 3.68
N LEU A 102 0.46 -7.88 4.17
CA LEU A 102 0.25 -6.69 3.33
C LEU A 102 1.28 -6.61 2.20
N GLY A 103 2.54 -6.93 2.49
CA GLY A 103 3.61 -6.96 1.51
C GLY A 103 3.35 -7.99 0.41
N MET A 104 2.96 -9.21 0.78
CA MET A 104 2.61 -10.28 -0.17
C MET A 104 1.40 -9.90 -1.03
N THR A 105 0.42 -9.19 -0.48
CA THR A 105 -0.78 -8.77 -1.22
C THR A 105 -0.45 -7.70 -2.26
N TYR A 106 0.31 -6.65 -1.90
CA TYR A 106 0.42 -5.45 -2.75
C TYR A 106 1.73 -5.33 -3.52
N LEU A 107 2.88 -5.69 -2.92
CA LEU A 107 4.19 -5.29 -3.44
C LEU A 107 4.45 -5.81 -4.85
N ARG A 108 4.02 -7.03 -5.17
CA ARG A 108 4.17 -7.58 -6.53
C ARG A 108 3.53 -6.67 -7.59
N TYR A 109 2.34 -6.14 -7.33
CA TYR A 109 1.63 -5.26 -8.26
C TYR A 109 2.24 -3.86 -8.32
N ILE A 110 2.77 -3.38 -7.20
CA ILE A 110 3.48 -2.10 -7.10
C ILE A 110 4.80 -2.16 -7.87
N ASP A 111 5.58 -3.22 -7.69
CA ASP A 111 6.88 -3.44 -8.35
C ASP A 111 6.74 -3.61 -9.86
N MET A 112 5.64 -4.21 -10.31
CA MET A 112 5.29 -4.29 -11.73
C MET A 112 4.73 -2.97 -12.30
N GLY A 113 4.58 -1.92 -11.48
CA GLY A 113 4.05 -0.64 -11.90
C GLY A 113 2.56 -0.66 -12.27
N LEU A 114 1.83 -1.69 -11.85
CA LEU A 114 0.42 -1.89 -12.21
C LEU A 114 -0.51 -1.02 -11.39
N CYS A 115 -0.20 -0.82 -10.11
CA CYS A 115 -0.96 0.06 -9.23
C CYS A 115 -0.12 0.48 -8.02
N CYS A 116 -0.57 1.53 -7.33
CA CYS A 116 -0.11 1.85 -5.99
C CYS A 116 -1.30 1.76 -5.04
N PHE A 117 -1.42 0.65 -4.31
CA PHE A 117 -2.48 0.41 -3.33
C PHE A 117 -1.89 0.18 -1.94
N ILE A 118 -1.33 1.23 -1.35
CA ILE A 118 -0.90 1.20 0.04
C ILE A 118 -1.95 1.92 0.87
N PRO A 119 -2.60 1.23 1.82
CA PRO A 119 -3.65 1.83 2.64
C PRO A 119 -3.06 2.80 3.68
N GLY A 120 -3.28 4.09 3.49
CA GLY A 120 -2.72 5.13 4.35
C GLY A 120 -3.08 5.00 5.83
N LYS A 121 -4.34 4.68 6.15
CA LYS A 121 -4.78 4.49 7.54
C LYS A 121 -4.07 3.31 8.23
N VAL A 122 -3.73 2.25 7.49
CA VAL A 122 -2.94 1.13 8.01
C VAL A 122 -1.52 1.57 8.36
N LEU A 123 -0.90 2.42 7.53
CA LEU A 123 0.42 2.97 7.82
C LEU A 123 0.40 3.85 9.07
N ASP A 124 -0.57 4.76 9.20
CA ASP A 124 -0.71 5.60 10.39
C ASP A 124 -0.81 4.73 11.65
N GLU A 125 -1.67 3.72 11.63
CA GLU A 125 -1.87 2.79 12.74
C GLU A 125 -0.58 2.03 13.10
N LEU A 126 0.16 1.53 12.12
CA LEU A 126 1.44 0.86 12.34
C LEU A 126 2.46 1.78 13.02
N TYR A 127 2.59 3.02 12.57
CA TYR A 127 3.51 3.98 13.19
C TYR A 127 3.07 4.37 14.61
N ASP A 128 1.77 4.55 14.84
CA ASP A 128 1.22 4.86 16.16
C ASP A 128 1.46 3.74 17.16
N ILE A 129 1.20 2.49 16.76
CA ILE A 129 1.48 1.30 17.56
C ILE A 129 2.98 1.19 17.87
N LEU A 130 3.86 1.30 16.87
CA LEU A 130 5.31 1.17 17.06
C LEU A 130 5.89 2.28 17.95
N ARG A 131 5.36 3.51 17.86
CA ARG A 131 5.74 4.62 18.76
C ARG A 131 5.26 4.37 20.19
N THR A 132 4.00 3.97 20.35
CA THR A 132 3.40 3.70 21.67
C THR A 132 4.12 2.57 22.39
N LEU A 133 4.50 1.52 21.65
CA LEU A 133 5.22 0.35 22.16
C LEU A 133 6.61 0.68 22.73
N GLN A 134 7.24 1.78 22.29
CA GLN A 134 8.53 2.24 22.82
C GLN A 134 8.39 3.13 24.06
N CYS A 135 7.25 3.84 24.19
CA CYS A 135 7.04 4.78 25.29
C CYS A 135 6.30 4.19 26.50
N THR A 136 5.67 3.02 26.33
CA THR A 136 4.74 2.47 27.33
C THR A 136 5.32 1.27 28.06
N CYS A 137 5.38 1.31 29.39
CA CYS A 137 5.86 0.20 30.22
C CYS A 137 4.81 -0.90 30.45
N GLN A 138 3.52 -0.60 30.29
CA GLN A 138 2.41 -1.54 30.49
C GLN A 138 1.47 -1.53 29.29
N LEU A 139 1.62 -2.52 28.40
CA LEU A 139 0.77 -2.65 27.22
C LEU A 139 -0.49 -3.49 27.52
N PRO A 140 -1.65 -3.21 26.92
CA PRO A 140 -2.81 -4.12 26.93
C PRO A 140 -2.48 -5.48 26.32
N ARG A 141 -3.42 -6.43 26.37
CA ARG A 141 -3.22 -7.71 25.68
C ARG A 141 -3.05 -7.47 24.18
N ALA A 142 -2.19 -8.26 23.53
CA ALA A 142 -1.85 -8.05 22.12
C ALA A 142 -3.08 -8.01 21.19
N HIS A 143 -4.11 -8.81 21.49
CA HIS A 143 -5.33 -8.82 20.69
C HIS A 143 -6.15 -7.52 20.81
N GLU A 144 -6.27 -6.95 22.01
CA GLU A 144 -6.92 -5.65 22.22
C GLU A 144 -6.11 -4.54 21.55
N PHE A 145 -4.80 -4.53 21.80
CA PHE A 145 -3.90 -3.48 21.33
C PHE A 145 -3.76 -3.45 19.80
N LEU A 146 -3.86 -4.59 19.14
CA LEU A 146 -3.74 -4.72 17.68
C LEU A 146 -5.08 -4.91 16.98
N GLN A 147 -6.21 -4.71 17.65
CA GLN A 147 -7.52 -4.93 17.07
C GLN A 147 -7.76 -4.06 15.83
N GLU A 148 -7.66 -2.74 15.99
CA GLU A 148 -7.84 -1.78 14.91
C GLU A 148 -6.93 -2.12 13.73
N LEU A 149 -5.62 -2.29 13.98
CA LEU A 149 -4.66 -2.67 12.93
C LEU A 149 -5.14 -3.90 12.17
N ARG A 150 -5.57 -4.96 12.85
CA ARG A 150 -6.02 -6.20 12.20
C ARG A 150 -7.28 -5.99 11.35
N ASP A 151 -8.24 -5.23 11.86
CA ASP A 151 -9.51 -4.98 11.17
C ASP A 151 -9.27 -4.19 9.88
N ILE A 152 -8.64 -3.01 9.96
CA ILE A 152 -8.41 -2.15 8.79
C ILE A 152 -7.51 -2.80 7.74
N SER A 153 -6.54 -3.61 8.18
CA SER A 153 -5.61 -4.27 7.27
C SER A 153 -6.22 -5.51 6.62
N SER A 154 -7.18 -6.19 7.28
CA SER A 154 -7.94 -7.29 6.66
C SER A 154 -8.89 -6.76 5.60
N MET A 155 -9.66 -5.72 5.93
CA MET A 155 -10.52 -5.02 4.98
C MET A 155 -9.76 -4.53 3.74
N ALA A 156 -8.54 -3.99 3.92
CA ALA A 156 -7.72 -3.52 2.81
C ALA A 156 -7.25 -4.67 1.90
N MET A 157 -6.88 -5.84 2.46
CA MET A 157 -6.46 -6.99 1.65
C MET A 157 -7.64 -7.58 0.88
N GLU A 158 -8.78 -7.78 1.54
CA GLU A 158 -10.01 -8.28 0.93
C GLU A 158 -10.44 -7.38 -0.25
N HIS A 159 -10.49 -6.07 -0.03
CA HIS A 159 -10.85 -5.16 -1.12
C HIS A 159 -9.89 -5.20 -2.30
N PHE A 160 -8.59 -5.31 -2.03
CA PHE A 160 -7.61 -5.41 -3.10
C PHE A 160 -7.84 -6.66 -3.95
N GLU A 161 -8.06 -7.80 -3.30
CA GLU A 161 -8.29 -9.08 -3.96
C GLU A 161 -9.62 -9.13 -4.72
N GLU A 162 -10.69 -8.57 -4.14
CA GLU A 162 -12.04 -8.65 -4.71
C GLU A 162 -12.34 -7.58 -5.76
N LYS A 163 -11.77 -6.38 -5.63
CA LYS A 163 -12.11 -5.23 -6.48
C LYS A 163 -10.96 -4.85 -7.41
N ILE A 164 -9.76 -4.71 -6.87
CA ILE A 164 -8.64 -4.12 -7.61
C ILE A 164 -7.98 -5.14 -8.55
N VAL A 165 -7.68 -6.34 -8.05
CA VAL A 165 -7.05 -7.40 -8.86
C VAL A 165 -7.91 -7.79 -10.08
N PRO A 166 -9.24 -7.95 -9.98
CA PRO A 166 -10.08 -8.23 -11.14
C PRO A 166 -10.08 -7.09 -12.17
N SER A 167 -10.18 -5.83 -11.73
CA SER A 167 -10.13 -4.66 -12.62
C SER A 167 -8.78 -4.57 -13.35
N LEU A 168 -7.69 -4.88 -12.67
CA LEU A 168 -6.35 -4.96 -13.25
C LEU A 168 -6.25 -6.02 -14.36
N LYS A 169 -6.77 -7.22 -14.10
CA LYS A 169 -6.76 -8.33 -15.06
C LYS A 169 -7.62 -8.03 -16.29
N GLN A 170 -8.76 -7.37 -16.11
CA GLN A 170 -9.63 -6.97 -17.22
C GLN A 170 -8.96 -5.94 -18.15
N LYS A 171 -8.22 -4.98 -17.58
CA LYS A 171 -7.49 -3.96 -18.35
C LYS A 171 -6.25 -4.51 -19.06
N MET A 172 -5.69 -5.65 -18.62
CA MET A 172 -4.46 -6.23 -19.18
C MET A 172 -4.56 -7.75 -19.41
N PRO A 173 -5.38 -8.22 -20.37
CA PRO A 173 -5.58 -9.65 -20.64
C PRO A 173 -4.30 -10.36 -21.15
N SER A 174 -3.34 -9.63 -21.70
CA SER A 174 -2.10 -10.18 -22.29
C SER A 174 -0.98 -10.40 -21.27
N VAL A 175 -1.05 -9.77 -20.09
CA VAL A 175 -0.14 -10.08 -18.99
C VAL A 175 -0.69 -11.31 -18.30
N ARG A 176 -0.28 -12.49 -18.77
CA ARG A 176 -0.51 -13.76 -18.08
C ARG A 176 0.24 -13.67 -16.76
N LEU A 177 -0.37 -13.06 -15.74
CA LEU A 177 0.09 -13.13 -14.36
C LEU A 177 0.16 -14.62 -14.06
N THR A 178 1.37 -15.17 -14.04
CA THR A 178 1.63 -16.54 -13.60
C THR A 178 1.21 -16.59 -12.13
N LEU A 179 -0.06 -16.91 -11.95
CA LEU A 179 -0.76 -17.04 -10.69
C LEU A 179 -0.50 -18.48 -10.26
N GLY A 180 0.53 -18.65 -9.43
CA GLY A 180 0.70 -19.89 -8.69
C GLY A 180 -0.46 -19.99 -7.71
N ASN A 181 -1.33 -20.98 -7.94
CA ASN A 181 -2.32 -21.45 -7.00
C ASN A 181 -1.63 -21.82 -5.68
N PHE A 182 -1.75 -20.99 -4.64
CA PHE A 182 -1.64 -21.49 -3.27
C PHE A 182 -3.00 -22.01 -2.85
N ASN A 183 -3.38 -23.17 -3.37
CA ASN A 183 -4.46 -23.96 -2.79
C ASN A 183 -3.82 -24.88 -1.74
N VAL A 184 -3.96 -24.50 -0.48
CA VAL A 184 -3.67 -25.35 0.66
C VAL A 184 -4.89 -26.28 0.84
N ASN A 185 -4.61 -27.59 0.86
CA ASN A 185 -5.46 -28.74 1.24
C ASN A 185 -6.27 -29.45 0.14
N THR A 186 -5.78 -30.62 -0.31
CA THR A 186 -6.49 -31.91 -0.23
C THR A 186 -5.50 -33.08 -0.40
N GLU A 187 -5.83 -34.20 0.24
CA GLU A 187 -5.03 -35.37 0.64
C GLU A 187 -4.25 -36.17 -0.43
N PRO A 188 -3.30 -37.06 -0.02
CA PRO A 188 -2.51 -37.87 -0.94
C PRO A 188 -3.21 -39.20 -1.26
N GLU A 189 -3.51 -39.45 -2.53
CA GLU A 189 -3.91 -40.77 -3.03
C GLU A 189 -2.91 -41.25 -4.10
N ALA A 190 -2.44 -42.48 -3.91
CA ALA A 190 -1.46 -43.17 -4.72
C ALA A 190 -2.07 -43.74 -6.02
N GLY A 191 -1.32 -43.77 -7.12
CA GLY A 191 -1.64 -44.64 -8.25
C GLY A 191 -1.19 -44.18 -9.64
N SER A 192 -0.06 -44.74 -10.10
CA SER A 192 0.26 -45.18 -11.47
C SER A 192 -0.19 -44.40 -12.74
N SER A 193 0.83 -43.92 -13.48
CA SER A 193 1.16 -44.27 -14.90
C SER A 193 1.39 -43.09 -15.86
N ASN A 194 2.65 -43.01 -16.32
CA ASN A 194 3.15 -42.66 -17.65
C ASN A 194 2.44 -41.57 -18.48
N VAL A 195 3.05 -40.37 -18.59
CA VAL A 195 3.07 -39.61 -19.86
C VAL A 195 4.43 -38.95 -20.07
N MET A 196 4.92 -39.14 -21.30
CA MET A 196 6.22 -38.83 -21.88
C MET A 196 6.52 -37.33 -21.93
N VAL A 197 7.73 -36.94 -21.51
CA VAL A 197 8.34 -35.62 -21.75
C VAL A 197 8.95 -35.61 -23.16
N PRO A 198 8.69 -34.59 -24.00
CA PRO A 198 9.63 -34.22 -25.03
C PRO A 198 10.42 -32.98 -24.60
N LEU A 199 11.73 -33.16 -24.52
CA LEU A 199 12.73 -32.11 -24.59
C LEU A 199 12.55 -31.39 -25.93
N ASN A 200 12.32 -30.07 -25.94
CA ASN A 200 12.64 -29.29 -27.13
C ASN A 200 13.34 -28.00 -26.74
N ASN A 201 14.60 -27.95 -27.16
CA ASN A 201 15.55 -26.89 -26.92
C ASN A 201 15.74 -26.21 -28.29
N SER A 202 15.18 -25.01 -28.47
CA SER A 202 15.47 -24.17 -29.62
C SER A 202 15.53 -22.71 -29.20
N SER A 203 16.73 -22.18 -29.28
CA SER A 203 17.12 -20.78 -29.15
C SER A 203 16.47 -19.89 -30.22
N SER A 204 15.96 -18.72 -29.82
CA SER A 204 15.87 -17.54 -30.68
C SER A 204 15.88 -16.27 -29.83
N GLY A 205 16.87 -15.41 -30.07
CA GLY A 205 17.18 -14.23 -29.27
C GLY A 205 16.33 -12.98 -29.53
N LEU A 206 16.64 -11.97 -28.72
CA LEU A 206 16.45 -10.53 -28.90
C LEU A 206 15.01 -10.01 -29.06
N ARG A 207 14.53 -9.31 -28.01
CA ARG A 207 14.07 -7.89 -28.08
C ARG A 207 13.65 -7.41 -26.69
N SER A 208 14.61 -6.97 -25.89
CA SER A 208 14.41 -6.33 -24.58
C SER A 208 14.13 -4.83 -24.65
N THR A 209 13.82 -4.26 -25.82
CA THR A 209 13.74 -2.81 -26.01
C THR A 209 12.35 -2.23 -26.30
N SER A 210 11.28 -3.03 -26.40
CA SER A 210 9.95 -2.50 -26.78
C SER A 210 9.01 -2.19 -25.61
N LEU A 211 9.21 -2.78 -24.42
CA LEU A 211 8.24 -2.69 -23.33
C LEU A 211 8.25 -1.37 -22.55
N ARG A 212 9.30 -0.55 -22.71
CA ARG A 212 9.38 0.77 -22.09
C ARG A 212 8.65 1.86 -22.88
N GLU A 213 8.52 1.71 -24.19
CA GLU A 213 7.91 2.71 -25.07
C GLU A 213 6.37 2.63 -25.06
N ASP A 214 5.81 1.43 -24.85
CA ASP A 214 4.36 1.24 -24.76
C ASP A 214 3.77 1.82 -23.45
N ILE A 215 4.54 1.85 -22.37
CA ILE A 215 4.13 2.42 -21.06
C ILE A 215 4.06 3.96 -21.12
N THR A 216 4.84 4.59 -22.00
CA THR A 216 4.83 6.06 -22.15
C THR A 216 3.62 6.58 -22.92
N ASN A 217 3.04 5.79 -23.83
CA ASN A 217 1.95 6.23 -24.71
C ASN A 217 0.56 6.22 -24.03
N ILE A 218 0.38 5.46 -22.94
CA ILE A 218 -0.89 5.44 -22.18
C ILE A 218 -1.07 6.71 -21.34
N ASN A 219 0.03 7.30 -20.85
CA ASN A 219 -0.01 8.52 -20.03
C ASN A 219 -0.45 9.78 -20.82
N SER A 220 -0.42 9.76 -22.16
CA SER A 220 -0.76 10.93 -22.98
C SER A 220 -2.24 11.08 -23.34
N LEU A 221 -3.10 10.07 -23.07
CA LEU A 221 -4.50 10.10 -23.51
C LEU A 221 -5.51 10.58 -22.44
N VAL A 222 -5.11 10.68 -21.17
CA VAL A 222 -5.97 11.16 -20.05
C VAL A 222 -5.82 12.67 -19.86
N ARG A 223 -6.02 13.44 -20.94
CA ARG A 223 -5.72 14.88 -20.98
C ARG A 223 -6.92 15.81 -20.83
N SER A 224 -8.11 15.31 -20.48
CA SER A 224 -9.26 16.18 -20.24
C SER A 224 -10.36 15.51 -19.42
N GLN A 225 -10.97 16.31 -18.51
CA GLN A 225 -12.13 16.03 -17.63
C GLN A 225 -11.75 15.46 -16.25
N ASP A 226 -12.22 15.94 -15.10
CA ASP A 226 -13.33 16.85 -14.80
C ASP A 226 -13.20 17.39 -13.34
N VAL A 227 -12.92 18.68 -13.15
CA VAL A 227 -12.83 19.32 -11.81
C VAL A 227 -14.22 19.52 -11.19
N THR A 228 -15.26 19.50 -12.01
CA THR A 228 -16.65 19.81 -11.66
C THR A 228 -17.36 18.66 -10.95
N PHE A 229 -16.99 17.41 -11.24
CA PHE A 229 -17.56 16.22 -10.62
C PHE A 229 -17.12 16.06 -9.14
N PHE A 230 -15.89 16.49 -8.84
CA PHE A 230 -15.26 16.40 -7.53
C PHE A 230 -15.96 17.25 -6.45
N PHE A 231 -16.34 18.50 -6.77
CA PHE A 231 -17.06 19.37 -5.83
C PHE A 231 -18.48 18.90 -5.50
N LYS A 232 -19.14 18.19 -6.43
CA LYS A 232 -20.46 17.59 -6.21
C LYS A 232 -20.41 16.42 -5.24
N MET A 233 -19.31 15.68 -5.27
CA MET A 233 -19.04 14.52 -4.42
C MET A 233 -18.68 14.92 -2.98
N LEU A 234 -17.81 15.94 -2.79
CA LEU A 234 -17.49 16.49 -1.47
C LEU A 234 -18.71 16.97 -0.67
N LYS A 235 -19.77 17.45 -1.35
CA LYS A 235 -21.03 17.81 -0.71
C LYS A 235 -21.83 16.61 -0.18
N LEU A 236 -21.66 15.41 -0.76
CA LEU A 236 -22.28 14.18 -0.28
C LEU A 236 -21.57 13.63 0.98
N PHE A 237 -20.26 13.85 1.10
CA PHE A 237 -19.43 13.39 2.23
C PHE A 237 -19.78 14.02 3.58
N SER A 238 -20.34 15.23 3.59
CA SER A 238 -20.75 15.89 4.84
C SER A 238 -21.96 15.24 5.53
N VAL A 239 -22.64 14.30 4.87
CA VAL A 239 -23.95 13.78 5.29
C VAL A 239 -23.89 12.35 5.84
N LEU A 240 -22.82 11.59 5.58
CA LEU A 240 -22.75 10.17 5.95
C LEU A 240 -21.73 9.93 7.06
N ASP A 241 -22.22 10.07 8.29
CA ASP A 241 -21.56 9.66 9.51
C ASP A 241 -21.68 8.13 9.66
N LYS A 242 -20.54 7.45 9.87
CA LYS A 242 -20.31 6.09 10.43
C LYS A 242 -19.65 4.97 9.60
N ASP A 243 -19.52 5.02 8.28
CA ASP A 243 -18.76 4.01 7.51
C ASP A 243 -17.61 4.60 6.67
N PHE A 244 -16.78 5.42 7.32
CA PHE A 244 -15.71 6.19 6.67
C PHE A 244 -14.58 5.32 6.08
N VAL A 245 -14.32 4.15 6.67
CA VAL A 245 -13.23 3.24 6.24
C VAL A 245 -13.59 2.51 4.95
N PHE A 246 -14.84 2.04 4.83
CA PHE A 246 -15.35 1.39 3.63
C PHE A 246 -15.43 2.38 2.46
N LEU A 247 -15.82 3.64 2.73
CA LEU A 247 -15.82 4.70 1.74
C LEU A 247 -14.40 4.99 1.23
N LEU A 248 -13.40 5.10 2.11
CA LEU A 248 -12.01 5.41 1.70
C LEU A 248 -11.44 4.32 0.77
N ILE A 249 -11.74 3.07 1.08
CA ILE A 249 -11.33 1.90 0.31
C ILE A 249 -12.07 1.85 -1.05
N ILE A 250 -13.39 2.05 -1.08
CA ILE A 250 -14.18 2.16 -2.31
C ILE A 250 -13.73 3.34 -3.17
N PHE A 251 -13.38 4.48 -2.59
CA PHE A 251 -12.96 5.65 -3.34
C PHE A 251 -11.58 5.50 -4.00
N GLN A 252 -10.71 4.65 -3.44
CA GLN A 252 -9.47 4.25 -4.08
C GLN A 252 -9.72 3.43 -5.36
N SER A 253 -10.82 2.67 -5.44
CA SER A 253 -11.26 1.98 -6.67
C SER A 253 -11.71 2.95 -7.77
N PHE A 254 -12.35 4.07 -7.42
CA PHE A 254 -12.79 5.06 -8.42
C PHE A 254 -11.61 5.73 -9.16
N VAL A 255 -10.49 5.92 -8.47
CA VAL A 255 -9.21 6.37 -9.07
C VAL A 255 -8.63 5.32 -10.02
N PHE A 256 -8.85 4.05 -9.71
CA PHE A 256 -8.44 2.95 -10.58
C PHE A 256 -9.30 2.87 -11.84
N GLU A 257 -10.53 3.38 -11.81
CA GLU A 257 -11.46 3.40 -12.94
C GLU A 257 -11.13 4.53 -13.94
N PHE A 258 -10.64 5.68 -13.46
CA PHE A 258 -10.34 6.87 -14.27
C PHE A 258 -8.85 7.09 -14.64
N LEU A 259 -7.98 6.12 -14.36
CA LEU A 259 -6.60 6.00 -14.87
C LEU A 259 -6.48 4.77 -15.78
#